data_AF-A0A8D8NFB2-F1
#
_entry.id   AF-A0A8D8NFB2-F1
#
_cell.length_a   1.000
_cell.length_b   1.000
_cell.length_c   1.000
_cell.angle_alpha   90.00
_cell.angle_beta   90.00
_cell.angle_gamma   90.00
#
_symmetry.space_group_name_H-M   'P 1'
#
loop_
_entity.id
_entity.type
_entity.pdbx_description
1 polymer ?
#
loop_
_entity_poly.entity_id
_entity_poly.type
_entity_poly.pdbx_seq_one_letter_code
_entity_poly.pdbx_strand_id
1 'polypeptide(L)'
;MSSSPNSDEERKLDFNPLLLAGSGNRKSAFLPYKPTTTVLTNLQRGNTEANIPSEICLNFHEKTGQGEITEEQVRAEKTVDSVDSNNYTPLHWACYYGQLSSVQILIKLVPWEGKLGHRF
;
A
#
# COMPACT_ATOMS: atom_id res chain seq x y z
N MET A 1 67.23 57.10 7.02
CA MET A 1 66.92 55.83 7.72
C MET A 1 65.50 55.93 8.26
N SER A 2 64.58 55.13 7.72
CA SER A 2 63.12 55.15 7.96
C SER A 2 62.57 53.88 7.31
N SER A 3 61.64 53.07 7.81
CA SER A 3 60.77 52.98 8.99
C SER A 3 60.18 51.55 8.96
N SER A 4 59.66 50.99 10.06
CA SER A 4 58.69 49.86 10.01
C SER A 4 57.27 50.40 9.73
N PRO A 5 56.31 49.66 9.12
CA PRO A 5 55.47 48.67 9.83
C PRO A 5 54.89 47.48 8.99
N ASN A 6 54.16 46.59 9.68
CA ASN A 6 53.42 45.38 9.25
C ASN A 6 52.53 45.50 8.00
N SER A 7 52.33 44.40 7.25
CA SER A 7 51.00 43.83 6.87
C SER A 7 51.12 42.64 5.90
N ASP A 8 50.45 41.54 6.27
CA ASP A 8 49.60 40.72 5.41
C ASP A 8 50.21 39.94 4.23
N GLU A 9 50.59 38.68 4.46
CA GLU A 9 50.24 37.61 3.51
C GLU A 9 49.87 36.32 4.27
N GLU A 10 48.56 36.10 4.40
CA GLU A 10 47.95 34.84 4.80
C GLU A 10 48.46 33.69 3.93
N ARG A 11 49.33 32.83 4.48
CA ARG A 11 49.50 31.49 3.92
C ARG A 11 48.26 30.68 4.24
N LYS A 12 47.28 30.70 3.33
CA LYS A 12 46.24 29.66 3.23
C LYS A 12 46.95 28.33 2.97
N LEU A 13 47.23 27.62 4.06
CA LEU A 13 47.59 26.22 4.00
C LEU A 13 46.33 25.48 3.55
N ASP A 14 46.28 25.10 2.28
CA ASP A 14 45.26 24.21 1.73
C ASP A 14 45.35 22.87 2.47
N PHE A 15 44.56 22.77 3.54
CA PHE A 15 44.54 21.64 4.44
C PHE A 15 43.86 20.48 3.72
N ASN A 16 44.64 19.64 3.04
CA ASN A 16 44.15 18.45 2.36
C ASN A 16 44.09 17.27 3.36
N PRO A 17 42.90 16.91 3.89
CA PRO A 17 42.78 15.92 4.96
C PRO A 17 43.11 14.49 4.49
N LEU A 18 43.21 14.29 3.17
CA LEU A 18 43.48 13.02 2.53
C LEU A 18 44.94 12.58 2.65
N LEU A 19 45.88 13.49 2.90
CA LEU A 19 47.32 13.15 2.93
C LEU A 19 47.79 12.57 4.28
N LEU A 20 47.03 12.74 5.37
CA LEU A 20 47.38 12.22 6.70
C LEU A 20 46.93 10.77 6.94
N ALA A 21 46.24 10.16 5.98
CA ALA A 21 45.80 8.76 6.06
C ALA A 21 46.89 7.75 5.62
N GLY A 22 48.13 8.22 5.41
CA GLY A 22 49.29 7.38 5.16
C GLY A 22 49.77 6.71 6.45
N SER A 23 49.54 5.39 6.54
CA SER A 23 50.06 4.47 7.56
C SER A 23 49.29 4.39 8.87
N GLY A 24 48.30 3.49 8.90
CA GLY A 24 47.72 2.99 10.13
C GLY A 24 46.33 2.43 9.90
N ASN A 25 46.16 1.15 10.17
CA ASN A 25 44.89 0.40 10.15
C ASN A 25 43.89 0.90 11.21
N ARG A 26 43.57 2.19 11.23
CA ARG A 26 42.65 2.80 12.18
C ARG A 26 41.28 2.87 11.54
N LYS A 27 40.42 1.89 11.86
CA LYS A 27 38.98 1.94 11.56
C LYS A 27 38.37 3.05 12.43
N SER A 28 38.49 4.29 11.99
CA SER A 28 37.82 5.43 12.65
C SER A 28 36.31 5.23 12.53
N ALA A 29 35.61 5.31 13.66
CA ALA A 29 34.14 5.27 13.71
C ALA A 29 33.46 6.51 13.07
N PHE A 30 34.25 7.50 12.65
CA PHE A 30 33.79 8.77 12.08
C PHE A 30 34.11 8.92 10.59
N LEU A 31 34.35 7.82 9.88
CA LEU A 31 34.32 7.87 8.42
C LEU A 31 32.91 8.29 7.98
N PRO A 32 32.76 9.17 6.96
CA PRO A 32 31.46 9.41 6.35
C PRO A 32 30.85 8.06 6.01
N TYR A 33 29.67 7.76 6.57
CA TYR A 33 28.91 6.59 6.18
C TYR A 33 28.69 6.71 4.68
N LYS A 34 29.43 5.93 3.89
CA LYS A 34 29.04 5.65 2.52
C LYS A 34 27.80 4.78 2.70
N PRO A 35 26.58 5.25 2.37
CA PRO A 35 25.47 4.33 2.30
C PRO A 35 25.85 3.32 1.23
N THR A 36 26.30 2.13 1.65
CA THR A 36 26.26 0.96 0.78
C THR A 36 24.78 0.70 0.63
N THR A 37 24.15 1.41 -0.31
CA THR A 37 22.72 1.36 -0.56
C THR A 37 22.40 -0.08 -0.96
N THR A 38 21.99 -0.90 0.01
CA THR A 38 21.56 -2.28 -0.18
C THR A 38 20.11 -2.34 -0.67
N VAL A 39 19.61 -1.26 -1.29
CA VAL A 39 18.30 -1.25 -1.94
C VAL A 39 18.43 -2.06 -3.22
N LEU A 40 18.37 -3.38 -3.04
CA LEU A 40 18.23 -4.31 -4.14
C LEU A 40 16.85 -4.09 -4.79
N THR A 41 16.83 -3.97 -6.11
CA THR A 41 15.61 -3.92 -6.92
C THR A 41 14.79 -5.20 -6.71
N ASN A 42 13.48 -5.17 -6.97
CA ASN A 42 12.62 -6.36 -6.81
C ASN A 42 13.17 -7.60 -7.55
N LEU A 43 13.85 -7.39 -8.68
CA LEU A 43 14.53 -8.43 -9.45
C LEU A 43 15.72 -9.04 -8.70
N GLN A 44 16.52 -8.23 -8.01
CA GLN A 44 17.66 -8.70 -7.20
C GLN A 44 17.21 -9.46 -5.93
N ARG A 45 15.94 -9.34 -5.53
CA ARG A 45 15.33 -10.14 -4.44
C ARG A 45 14.66 -11.42 -4.92
N GLY A 46 14.55 -11.65 -6.23
CA GLY A 46 13.88 -12.84 -6.79
C GLY A 46 12.35 -12.82 -6.66
N ASN A 47 11.73 -11.66 -6.46
CA ASN A 47 10.28 -11.54 -6.45
C ASN A 47 9.75 -11.70 -7.88
N THR A 48 9.16 -12.84 -8.21
CA THR A 48 8.43 -13.06 -9.46
C THR A 48 7.01 -12.50 -9.32
N GLU A 49 6.50 -11.86 -10.38
CA GLU A 49 5.11 -11.40 -10.42
C GLU A 49 4.16 -12.56 -10.08
N ALA A 50 3.29 -12.36 -9.11
CA ALA A 50 2.29 -13.36 -8.75
C ALA A 50 1.32 -13.49 -9.92
N ASN A 51 1.28 -14.68 -10.53
CA ASN A 51 0.25 -15.04 -11.51
C ASN A 51 -1.08 -15.25 -10.75
N ILE A 52 -1.75 -14.15 -10.41
CA ILE A 52 -3.07 -14.17 -9.81
C ILE A 52 -4.05 -14.48 -10.94
N PRO A 53 -4.87 -15.54 -10.87
CA PRO A 53 -5.88 -15.80 -11.89
C PRO A 53 -6.77 -14.57 -12.02
N SER A 54 -7.00 -14.13 -13.26
CA SER A 54 -7.58 -12.84 -13.59
C SER A 54 -8.97 -12.59 -12.99
N GLU A 55 -9.70 -13.66 -12.62
CA GLU A 55 -10.95 -13.55 -11.88
C GLU A 55 -11.10 -14.74 -10.94
N ILE A 56 -11.05 -14.48 -9.63
CA ILE A 56 -11.58 -15.43 -8.65
C ILE A 56 -13.10 -15.40 -8.85
N CYS A 57 -13.67 -16.49 -9.33
CA CYS A 57 -15.11 -16.58 -9.57
C CYS A 57 -15.84 -16.72 -8.23
N LEU A 58 -16.09 -15.59 -7.58
CA LEU A 58 -16.81 -15.51 -6.30
C LEU A 58 -18.32 -15.60 -6.53
N ASN A 59 -19.02 -16.29 -5.63
CA ASN A 59 -20.47 -16.27 -5.56
C ASN A 59 -20.95 -14.83 -5.32
N PHE A 60 -22.13 -14.45 -5.82
CA PHE A 60 -22.72 -13.13 -5.63
C PHE A 60 -22.73 -12.71 -4.14
N HIS A 61 -23.06 -13.65 -3.24
CA HIS A 61 -23.03 -13.46 -1.79
C HIS A 61 -21.64 -13.02 -1.28
N GLU A 62 -20.57 -13.68 -1.74
CA GLU A 62 -19.20 -13.35 -1.35
C GLU A 62 -18.79 -11.98 -1.90
N LYS A 63 -19.17 -11.66 -3.13
CA LYS A 63 -18.92 -10.32 -3.72
C LYS A 63 -19.57 -9.21 -2.90
N THR A 64 -20.80 -9.42 -2.42
CA THR A 64 -21.47 -8.46 -1.52
C THR A 64 -20.77 -8.33 -0.16
N GLY A 65 -20.21 -9.42 0.37
CA GLY A 65 -19.43 -9.40 1.61
C GLY A 65 -18.05 -8.74 1.47
N GLN A 66 -17.49 -8.70 0.26
CA GLN A 66 -16.22 -8.03 -0.02
C GLN A 66 -16.34 -6.53 -0.30
N GLY A 67 -17.54 -6.03 -0.61
CA GLY A 67 -17.72 -4.61 -0.94
C GLY A 67 -17.57 -4.31 -2.44
N GLU A 68 -17.30 -5.30 -3.29
CA GLU A 68 -16.87 -5.11 -4.68
C GLU A 68 -18.03 -5.12 -5.71
N ILE A 69 -19.27 -4.95 -5.26
CA ILE A 69 -20.43 -4.98 -6.15
C ILE A 69 -20.71 -3.62 -6.77
N THR A 70 -21.14 -3.62 -8.04
CA THR A 70 -21.60 -2.42 -8.75
C THR A 70 -23.10 -2.43 -8.99
N GLU A 71 -23.71 -1.25 -9.19
CA GLU A 71 -25.14 -1.14 -9.49
C GLU A 71 -25.54 -1.91 -10.75
N GLU A 72 -24.65 -1.97 -11.74
CA GLU A 72 -24.85 -2.69 -13.01
C GLU A 72 -24.88 -4.20 -12.80
N GLN A 73 -23.97 -4.73 -11.98
CA GLN A 73 -23.96 -6.15 -11.59
C GLN A 73 -25.26 -6.51 -10.87
N VAL A 74 -25.70 -5.68 -9.93
CA VAL A 74 -26.94 -5.90 -9.17
C VAL A 74 -28.18 -5.83 -10.08
N ARG A 75 -28.17 -4.96 -11.10
CA ARG A 75 -29.27 -4.86 -12.08
C ARG A 75 -29.28 -6.02 -13.08
N ALA A 76 -28.10 -6.53 -13.45
CA ALA A 76 -27.96 -7.72 -14.29
C ALA A 76 -28.34 -9.00 -13.54
N GLU A 77 -28.12 -9.02 -12.22
CA GLU A 77 -28.48 -10.12 -11.34
C GLU A 77 -30.00 -10.23 -11.21
N LYS A 78 -30.56 -11.31 -11.75
CA LYS A 78 -32.02 -11.51 -11.80
C LYS A 78 -32.61 -11.83 -10.42
N THR A 79 -31.78 -12.30 -9.48
CA THR A 79 -32.21 -12.75 -8.14
C THR A 79 -31.26 -12.26 -7.05
N VAL A 80 -31.19 -10.95 -6.88
CA VAL A 80 -30.45 -10.26 -5.78
C VAL A 80 -30.92 -10.62 -4.37
N ASP A 81 -32.11 -11.22 -4.27
CA ASP A 81 -32.76 -11.71 -3.06
C ASP A 81 -32.63 -13.23 -2.86
N SER A 82 -31.94 -13.92 -3.77
CA SER A 82 -31.71 -15.37 -3.62
C SER A 82 -30.99 -15.66 -2.31
N VAL A 83 -31.32 -16.77 -1.67
CA VAL A 83 -30.63 -17.18 -0.45
C VAL A 83 -29.58 -18.23 -0.76
N ASP A 84 -28.47 -18.20 -0.03
CA ASP A 84 -27.46 -19.26 -0.07
C ASP A 84 -27.96 -20.52 0.67
N SER A 85 -27.16 -21.59 0.63
CA SER A 85 -27.34 -22.86 1.36
C SER A 85 -27.69 -22.71 2.85
N ASN A 86 -27.25 -21.62 3.48
CA ASN A 86 -27.52 -21.29 4.88
C ASN A 86 -28.76 -20.38 5.07
N ASN A 87 -29.59 -20.20 4.04
CA ASN A 87 -30.73 -19.28 4.02
C ASN A 87 -30.37 -17.79 4.22
N TYR A 88 -29.13 -17.39 3.95
CA TYR A 88 -28.71 -15.99 4.01
C TYR A 88 -28.82 -15.32 2.65
N THR A 89 -29.48 -14.17 2.61
CA THR A 89 -29.49 -13.29 1.43
C THR A 89 -28.17 -12.52 1.30
N PRO A 90 -27.84 -11.98 0.12
CA PRO A 90 -26.62 -11.18 -0.09
C PRO A 90 -26.57 -9.94 0.82
N LEU A 91 -27.72 -9.40 1.20
CA LEU A 91 -27.80 -8.31 2.18
C LEU A 91 -27.28 -8.74 3.57
N HIS A 92 -27.52 -9.98 4.01
CA HIS A 92 -26.97 -10.49 5.27
C HIS A 92 -25.44 -10.55 5.23
N TRP A 93 -24.86 -10.98 4.12
CA TRP A 93 -23.41 -11.02 3.92
C TRP A 93 -22.81 -9.61 3.98
N ALA A 94 -23.39 -8.66 3.24
CA ALA A 94 -22.95 -7.26 3.28
C ALA A 94 -23.01 -6.66 4.69
N CYS A 95 -24.08 -6.93 5.45
CA CYS A 95 -24.24 -6.44 6.83
C CYS A 95 -23.26 -7.11 7.79
N TYR A 96 -23.08 -8.43 7.69
CA TYR A 96 -22.19 -9.21 8.56
C TYR A 96 -20.73 -8.73 8.47
N TYR A 97 -20.28 -8.43 7.26
CA TYR A 97 -18.93 -7.90 7.01
C TYR A 97 -18.83 -6.37 7.12
N GLY A 98 -19.94 -5.67 7.42
CA GLY A 98 -19.94 -4.22 7.59
C GLY A 98 -19.73 -3.41 6.29
N GLN A 99 -20.05 -3.98 5.14
CA GLN A 99 -19.85 -3.35 3.84
C GLN A 99 -20.96 -2.35 3.51
N LEU A 100 -20.82 -1.13 4.03
CA LEU A 100 -21.83 -0.08 3.86
C LEU A 100 -22.15 0.21 2.38
N SER A 101 -21.13 0.27 1.52
CA SER A 101 -21.30 0.55 0.08
C SER A 101 -22.19 -0.50 -0.59
N SER A 102 -21.94 -1.78 -0.33
CA SER A 102 -22.75 -2.88 -0.83
C SER A 102 -24.18 -2.83 -0.28
N VAL A 103 -24.33 -2.55 1.02
CA VAL A 103 -25.66 -2.39 1.65
C VAL A 103 -26.45 -1.27 0.97
N GLN A 104 -25.86 -0.10 0.75
CA GLN A 104 -26.54 1.02 0.10
C GLN A 104 -27.02 0.67 -1.32
N ILE A 105 -26.16 0.01 -2.11
CA ILE A 105 -26.50 -0.42 -3.47
C ILE A 105 -27.64 -1.43 -3.43
N LEU A 106 -27.55 -2.46 -2.58
CA LEU A 106 -28.59 -3.49 -2.43
C LEU A 106 -29.91 -2.86 -1.98
N ILE A 107 -29.91 -2.01 -0.96
CA ILE A 107 -31.13 -1.35 -0.44
C ILE A 107 -31.83 -0.49 -1.49
N LYS A 108 -31.04 0.20 -2.33
CA LYS A 108 -31.55 1.11 -3.36
C LYS A 108 -32.15 0.37 -4.55
N LEU A 109 -31.55 -0.76 -4.93
CA LEU A 109 -31.90 -1.50 -6.14
C LEU A 109 -32.80 -2.70 -5.90
N VAL A 110 -32.77 -3.29 -4.70
CA VAL A 110 -33.69 -4.34 -4.30
C VAL A 110 -35.05 -3.70 -4.03
N PRO A 111 -36.08 -3.98 -4.85
CA PRO A 111 -37.42 -3.57 -4.51
C PRO A 111 -37.89 -4.47 -3.37
N TRP A 112 -38.14 -3.86 -2.21
CA TRP A 112 -38.72 -4.49 -1.03
C TRP A 112 -40.20 -4.80 -1.27
N GLU A 113 -40.50 -5.56 -2.32
CA GLU A 113 -41.85 -5.98 -2.68
C GLU A 113 -42.37 -6.89 -1.57
N GLY A 114 -43.16 -6.33 -0.65
CA GLY A 114 -44.24 -7.02 0.05
C GLY A 114 -43.92 -8.27 0.87
N LYS A 115 -42.65 -8.60 1.17
CA LYS A 115 -42.30 -9.73 2.05
C LYS A 115 -42.51 -9.43 3.54
N LEU A 116 -43.56 -8.68 3.88
CA LEU A 116 -44.14 -8.64 5.23
C LEU A 116 -45.10 -9.82 5.50
N GLY A 117 -44.97 -10.91 4.72
CA GLY A 117 -45.93 -12.02 4.69
C GLY A 117 -45.43 -13.38 5.13
N HIS A 118 -44.12 -13.59 5.35
CA HIS A 118 -43.64 -14.85 5.93
C HIS A 118 -42.85 -14.56 7.20
N ARG A 119 -43.56 -14.79 8.30
CA ARG A 119 -43.16 -14.64 9.70
C ARG A 119 -41.88 -15.43 10.00
N PHE A 120 -41.20 -14.96 11.05
CA PHE A 120 -40.35 -15.74 11.95
C PHE A 120 -40.89 -17.15 12.20
#